data_AF-L1IXH3-F1
#
_entry.id   AF-L1IXH3-F1
#
_cell.length_a   1.000
_cell.length_b   1.000
_cell.length_c   1.000
_cell.angle_alpha   90.00
_cell.angle_beta   90.00
_cell.angle_gamma   90.00
#
_symmetry.space_group_name_H-M   'P 1'
#
loop_
_entity.id
_entity.type
_entity.pdbx_description
1 polymer ?
#
loop_
_entity_poly.entity_id
_entity_poly.type
_entity_poly.pdbx_seq_one_letter_code
_entity_poly.pdbx_strand_id
1 'polypeptide(L)'
;LVDSDMESFWQSDGSRPHWVQFAFPGIVKINKVLVFLDYLKDRSFTPKSISVKIGSSDSDLYQVAKYHHRQGPGAWVNILSSTTHAIETCLLRIVVHENQDTGCNSRIRGIKLL
;
A
#
# COMPACT_ATOMS: atom_id res chain seq x y z
N LEU A 1 6.98 1.78 9.68
CA LEU A 1 5.85 1.98 8.73
C LEU A 1 5.77 3.42 8.20
N VAL A 2 5.63 4.43 9.06
CA VAL A 2 5.67 5.87 8.66
C VAL A 2 6.95 6.58 9.16
N ASP A 3 7.78 5.85 9.89
CA ASP A 3 9.13 6.23 10.27
C ASP A 3 10.09 6.13 9.07
N SER A 4 11.25 6.76 9.21
CA SER A 4 12.30 6.75 8.19
C SER A 4 13.17 5.48 8.21
N ASP A 5 12.97 4.59 9.18
CA ASP A 5 13.71 3.34 9.29
C ASP A 5 13.08 2.24 8.43
N MET A 6 13.81 1.78 7.41
CA MET A 6 13.37 0.71 6.51
C MET A 6 13.77 -0.68 7.02
N GLU A 7 14.40 -0.79 8.19
CA GLU A 7 14.64 -2.08 8.84
C GLU A 7 13.39 -2.59 9.55
N SER A 8 12.58 -1.70 10.11
CA SER A 8 11.26 -2.03 10.67
C SER A 8 10.23 -2.32 9.57
N PHE A 9 9.25 -3.16 9.89
CA PHE A 9 8.17 -3.51 8.97
C PHE A 9 6.87 -3.79 9.71
N TRP A 10 5.75 -3.49 9.04
CA TRP A 10 4.49 -4.13 9.36
C TRP A 10 4.42 -5.48 8.69
N GLN A 11 3.95 -6.47 9.43
CA GLN A 11 3.67 -7.80 8.91
C GLN A 11 2.17 -8.09 9.08
N SER A 12 1.53 -8.55 8.02
CA SER A 12 0.16 -9.04 8.12
C SER A 12 0.11 -10.38 8.86
N ASP A 13 -0.99 -10.60 9.56
CA ASP A 13 -1.35 -11.90 10.12
C ASP A 13 -2.88 -12.04 10.05
N GLY A 14 -3.38 -13.10 9.42
CA GLY A 14 -4.81 -13.34 9.24
C GLY A 14 -5.25 -13.65 7.81
N SER A 15 -6.53 -13.37 7.52
CA SER A 15 -7.17 -13.71 6.25
C SER A 15 -6.83 -12.72 5.14
N ARG A 16 -6.59 -13.27 3.94
CA ARG A 16 -6.39 -12.48 2.71
C ARG A 16 -7.75 -12.01 2.15
N PRO A 17 -7.81 -10.85 1.45
CA PRO A 17 -6.69 -9.95 1.16
C PRO A 17 -6.31 -9.09 2.38
N HIS A 18 -5.00 -8.89 2.57
CA HIS A 18 -4.47 -8.05 3.65
C HIS A 18 -4.59 -6.58 3.28
N TRP A 19 -4.70 -5.70 4.27
CA TRP A 19 -4.78 -4.26 4.00
C TRP A 19 -4.22 -3.40 5.13
N VAL A 20 -3.83 -2.18 4.77
CA VAL A 20 -3.50 -1.08 5.68
C VAL A 20 -4.48 0.06 5.39
N GLN A 21 -5.18 0.54 6.42
CA GLN A 21 -6.19 1.60 6.30
C GLN A 21 -5.74 2.86 7.02
N PHE A 22 -6.00 4.00 6.38
CA PHE A 22 -5.85 5.34 6.90
C PHE A 22 -7.23 5.98 6.94
N ALA A 23 -7.71 6.26 8.15
CA ALA A 23 -8.94 7.01 8.38
C ALA A 23 -8.57 8.41 8.87
N PHE A 24 -9.04 9.43 8.15
CA PHE A 24 -8.77 10.82 8.46
C PHE A 24 -10.02 11.46 9.09
N PRO A 25 -9.86 12.41 10.02
CA PRO A 25 -11.00 13.09 10.65
C PRO A 25 -11.80 13.99 9.68
N GLY A 26 -11.28 14.23 8.48
CA GLY A 26 -11.93 15.00 7.42
C GLY A 26 -11.35 14.67 6.05
N ILE A 27 -11.87 15.33 5.01
CA ILE A 27 -11.38 15.14 3.63
C ILE A 27 -9.95 15.68 3.54
N VAL A 28 -9.04 14.83 3.09
CA VAL A 28 -7.65 15.17 2.76
C VAL A 28 -7.41 15.07 1.26
N LYS A 29 -6.42 15.81 0.76
CA LYS A 29 -5.95 15.74 -0.62
C LYS A 29 -4.70 14.87 -0.69
N ILE A 30 -4.70 13.87 -1.57
CA ILE A 30 -3.59 12.94 -1.78
C ILE A 30 -3.22 12.92 -3.25
N ASN A 31 -1.98 13.29 -3.54
CA ASN A 31 -1.40 13.28 -4.88
C ASN A 31 -0.64 11.97 -5.17
N LYS A 32 0.04 11.43 -4.15
CA LYS A 32 0.86 10.23 -4.30
C LYS A 32 0.70 9.26 -3.14
N VAL A 33 0.67 7.97 -3.47
CA VAL A 33 0.77 6.87 -2.50
C VAL A 33 2.00 6.05 -2.85
N LEU A 34 3.03 6.13 -2.01
CA LEU A 34 4.26 5.36 -2.18
C LEU A 34 4.37 4.26 -1.14
N VAL A 35 4.89 3.11 -1.55
CA VAL A 35 5.17 1.97 -0.68
C VAL A 35 6.63 1.55 -0.89
N PHE A 36 7.36 1.28 0.18
CA PHE A 36 8.71 0.71 0.10
C PHE A 36 8.62 -0.82 0.11
N LEU A 37 9.14 -1.44 -0.95
CA LEU A 37 9.14 -2.90 -1.16
C LEU A 37 10.58 -3.37 -1.42
N ASP A 38 10.99 -4.46 -0.77
CA ASP A 38 12.32 -5.05 -0.92
C ASP A 38 12.22 -6.57 -1.04
N TYR A 39 12.27 -7.08 -2.28
CA TYR A 39 12.19 -8.52 -2.50
C TYR A 39 13.41 -9.27 -1.97
N LEU A 40 14.60 -8.65 -2.00
CA LEU A 40 15.82 -9.32 -1.56
C LEU A 40 15.78 -9.60 -0.05
N LYS A 41 15.19 -8.68 0.72
CA LYS A 41 14.96 -8.85 2.16
C LYS A 41 13.72 -9.69 2.50
N ASP A 42 12.59 -9.44 1.83
CA ASP A 42 11.29 -9.99 2.27
C ASP A 42 10.85 -11.24 1.51
N ARG A 43 11.44 -11.55 0.34
CA ARG A 43 11.16 -12.76 -0.44
C ARG A 43 9.66 -12.95 -0.66
N SER A 44 9.09 -14.09 -0.25
CA SER A 44 7.67 -14.41 -0.37
C SER A 44 6.75 -13.49 0.44
N PHE A 45 7.27 -12.72 1.40
CA PHE A 45 6.47 -11.72 2.12
C PHE A 45 6.29 -10.43 1.31
N THR A 46 6.99 -10.26 0.19
CA THR A 46 6.91 -9.04 -0.63
C THR A 46 5.57 -8.97 -1.37
N PRO A 47 4.77 -7.92 -1.21
CA PRO A 47 3.60 -7.69 -2.04
C PRO A 47 3.92 -7.68 -3.55
N LYS A 48 3.13 -8.41 -4.33
CA LYS A 48 3.20 -8.49 -5.80
C LYS A 48 2.09 -7.67 -6.46
N SER A 49 0.86 -7.79 -5.96
CA SER A 49 -0.31 -7.10 -6.51
C SER A 49 -0.94 -6.25 -5.44
N ILE A 50 -0.91 -4.93 -5.63
CA ILE A 50 -1.34 -3.93 -4.65
C ILE A 50 -2.37 -3.02 -5.29
N SER A 51 -3.41 -2.63 -4.56
CA SER A 51 -4.30 -1.56 -5.00
C SER A 51 -4.54 -0.51 -3.94
N VAL A 52 -4.87 0.71 -4.38
CA VAL A 52 -5.35 1.80 -3.53
C VAL A 52 -6.85 1.91 -3.73
N LYS A 53 -7.59 1.84 -2.64
CA LYS A 53 -9.01 2.14 -2.57
C LYS A 53 -9.24 3.39 -1.74
N ILE A 54 -10.25 4.16 -2.09
CA ILE A 54 -10.67 5.35 -1.35
C ILE A 54 -12.18 5.36 -1.16
N GLY A 55 -12.66 6.12 -0.17
CA GLY A 55 -14.08 6.29 0.11
C GLY A 55 -14.32 7.26 1.24
N SER A 56 -15.53 7.20 1.79
CA SER A 56 -15.95 7.91 3.00
C SER A 56 -16.16 6.97 4.18
N SER A 57 -16.40 5.68 3.92
CA SER A 57 -16.59 4.62 4.91
C SER A 57 -16.17 3.26 4.35
N ASP A 58 -16.17 2.21 5.18
CA ASP A 58 -15.80 0.87 4.71
C ASP A 58 -16.76 0.31 3.63
N SER A 59 -17.99 0.84 3.55
CA SER A 59 -19.02 0.37 2.61
C SER A 59 -18.92 0.96 1.21
N ASP A 60 -18.23 2.09 1.03
CA ASP A 60 -18.16 2.80 -0.25
C ASP A 60 -16.75 2.82 -0.88
N LEU A 61 -15.83 2.01 -0.35
CA LEU A 61 -14.47 1.90 -0.88
C LEU A 61 -14.43 1.43 -2.34
N TYR A 62 -13.92 2.27 -3.23
CA TYR A 62 -13.68 1.92 -4.63
C TYR A 62 -12.20 2.03 -5.00
N GLN A 63 -11.75 1.20 -5.94
CA GLN A 63 -10.35 1.16 -6.36
C GLN A 63 -10.04 2.31 -7.32
N VAL A 64 -8.98 3.07 -7.02
CA VAL A 64 -8.50 4.17 -7.87
C VAL A 64 -7.15 3.89 -8.53
N ALA A 65 -6.38 2.94 -8.00
CA ALA A 65 -5.13 2.53 -8.62
C ALA A 65 -4.83 1.06 -8.32
N LYS A 66 -4.09 0.42 -9.23
CA LYS A 66 -3.54 -0.92 -9.05
C LYS A 66 -2.12 -0.96 -9.60
N TYR A 67 -1.23 -1.61 -8.87
CA TYR A 67 0.18 -1.74 -9.20
C TYR A 67 0.61 -3.20 -9.09
N HIS A 68 1.40 -3.65 -10.07
CA HIS A 68 2.01 -4.97 -10.07
C HIS A 68 3.52 -4.80 -9.91
N HIS A 69 4.03 -5.16 -8.73
CA HIS A 69 5.43 -5.08 -8.40
C HIS A 69 6.22 -6.24 -9.02
N ARG A 70 7.39 -5.93 -9.57
CA ARG A 70 8.38 -6.90 -10.04
C ARG A 70 9.43 -7.11 -8.96
N GLN A 71 9.98 -8.32 -8.87
CA GLN A 71 11.07 -8.63 -7.95
C GLN A 71 12.27 -7.69 -8.19
N GLY A 72 12.87 -7.21 -7.10
CA GLY A 72 14.00 -6.28 -7.16
C GLY A 72 14.47 -5.84 -5.77
N PRO A 73 15.59 -5.10 -5.70
CA PRO A 73 16.07 -4.52 -4.44
C PRO A 73 15.10 -3.48 -3.89
N GLY A 74 15.29 -3.14 -2.62
CA GLY A 74 14.50 -2.14 -1.89
C GLY A 74 14.32 -0.82 -2.63
N ALA A 75 13.07 -0.48 -2.96
CA ALA A 75 12.73 0.77 -3.63
C ALA A 75 11.37 1.32 -3.20
N TRP A 76 11.24 2.64 -3.26
CA TRP A 76 9.93 3.31 -3.20
C TRP A 76 9.24 3.15 -4.55
N VAL A 77 8.08 2.49 -4.53
CA VAL A 77 7.22 2.37 -5.71
C VAL A 77 5.99 3.26 -5.54
N ASN A 78 5.61 3.92 -6.64
CA ASN A 78 4.44 4.79 -6.66
C ASN A 78 3.22 3.98 -7.11
N ILE A 79 2.29 3.72 -6.20
CA ILE A 79 1.08 2.94 -6.46
C ILE A 79 0.01 3.81 -7.12
N LEU A 80 -0.12 5.05 -6.66
CA LEU A 80 -1.04 6.06 -7.18
C LEU A 80 -0.25 7.35 -7.40
N SER A 81 -0.22 7.84 -8.64
CA SER A 81 0.34 9.14 -8.99
C SER A 81 -0.68 9.96 -9.75
N SER A 82 -1.39 10.87 -9.10
CA SER A 82 -2.27 11.79 -9.81
C SER A 82 -1.48 13.03 -10.26
N THR A 83 -1.38 13.21 -11.58
CA THR A 83 -0.66 14.32 -12.21
C THR A 83 -1.52 15.54 -12.47
N THR A 84 -2.85 15.38 -12.49
CA THR A 84 -3.79 16.45 -12.85
C THR A 84 -4.56 16.98 -11.65
N HIS A 85 -5.13 16.11 -10.82
CA HIS A 85 -5.94 16.52 -9.65
C HIS A 85 -5.69 15.60 -8.45
N ALA A 86 -5.42 16.17 -7.28
CA ALA A 86 -5.31 15.40 -6.05
C ALA A 86 -6.61 14.62 -5.80
N ILE A 87 -6.47 13.41 -5.26
CA ILE A 87 -7.61 12.63 -4.81
C ILE A 87 -8.08 13.17 -3.47
N GLU A 88 -9.36 13.48 -3.37
CA GLU A 88 -10.02 13.88 -2.13
C GLU A 88 -10.70 12.68 -1.47
N THR A 89 -10.35 12.39 -0.22
CA THR A 89 -10.93 11.27 0.54
C THR A 89 -10.75 11.47 2.04
N CYS A 90 -11.59 10.85 2.87
CA CYS A 90 -11.34 10.70 4.31
C CYS A 90 -11.02 9.25 4.71
N LEU A 91 -11.06 8.29 3.77
CA LEU A 91 -10.69 6.90 4.01
C LEU A 91 -9.87 6.34 2.85
N LEU A 92 -8.62 5.95 3.11
CA LEU A 92 -7.74 5.33 2.13
C LEU A 92 -7.35 3.92 2.60
N ARG A 93 -7.45 2.93 1.72
CA ARG A 93 -7.03 1.56 1.99
C ARG A 93 -6.05 1.06 0.94
N ILE A 94 -4.86 0.66 1.39
CA ILE A 94 -3.88 -0.06 0.57
C ILE A 94 -4.14 -1.55 0.76
N VAL A 95 -4.51 -2.24 -0.32
CA VAL A 95 -4.88 -3.66 -0.30
C VAL A 95 -3.81 -4.49 -1.00
N VAL A 96 -3.32 -5.53 -0.34
CA VAL A 96 -2.42 -6.53 -0.91
C VAL A 96 -3.24 -7.75 -1.34
N HIS A 97 -3.29 -8.00 -2.64
CA HIS A 97 -4.05 -9.11 -3.24
C HIS A 97 -3.20 -10.38 -3.35
N GLU A 98 -1.93 -10.21 -3.69
CA GLU A 98 -0.97 -11.30 -3.91
C GLU A 98 0.41 -10.89 -3.41
N ASN A 99 1.16 -11.88 -2.93
CA ASN A 99 2.58 -11.75 -2.62
C ASN A 99 3.42 -12.49 -3.67
N GLN A 100 4.72 -12.20 -3.71
CA GLN A 100 5.68 -12.95 -4.52
C GLN A 100 5.77 -14.40 -4.05
N ASP A 101 6.17 -15.29 -4.96
CA ASP A 101 6.46 -16.71 -4.66
C ASP A 101 5.32 -17.40 -3.88
N THR A 102 4.07 -17.02 -4.15
CA THR A 102 2.85 -17.54 -3.52
C THR A 102 2.75 -17.34 -2.00
N GLY A 103 3.46 -16.36 -1.44
CA GLY A 103 3.44 -16.06 -0.01
C GLY A 103 2.04 -15.76 0.55
N CYS A 104 1.85 -16.10 1.82
CA CYS A 104 0.55 -15.96 2.51
C CYS A 104 0.42 -14.65 3.30
N ASN A 105 1.54 -14.11 3.79
CA ASN A 105 1.59 -12.89 4.59
C ASN A 105 2.43 -11.83 3.89
N SER A 106 2.18 -10.57 4.22
CA SER A 106 2.82 -9.40 3.63
C SER A 106 3.73 -8.70 4.61
N ARG A 107 4.85 -8.18 4.13
CA ARG A 107 5.65 -7.18 4.82
C ARG A 107 5.63 -5.86 4.06
N ILE A 108 5.37 -4.77 4.78
CA ILE A 108 5.45 -3.40 4.26
C ILE A 108 6.38 -2.61 5.18
N ARG A 109 7.49 -2.13 4.63
CA ARG A 109 8.53 -1.41 5.38
C ARG A 109 8.20 0.07 5.54
N GLY A 110 7.67 0.68 4.48
CA GLY A 110 7.36 2.12 4.47
C GLY A 110 6.12 2.46 3.65
N ILE A 111 5.34 3.43 4.11
CA ILE A 111 4.23 4.05 3.37
C ILE A 111 4.38 5.57 3.44
N LYS A 112 4.23 6.25 2.30
CA LYS A 112 4.16 7.72 2.23
C LYS A 112 2.91 8.15 1.48
N LEU A 113 2.15 9.06 2.10
CA LEU A 113 1.01 9.75 1.49
C LEU A 113 1.47 11.20 1.29
N LEU A 114 1.50 11.66 0.04
CA LEU A 114 1.94 13.02 -0.35
C LEU A 114 0.82 13.74 -1.09
#